data_AF-A0A973R2R9-F1
#
_entry.id   AF-A0A973R2R9-F1
#
_cell.length_a   1.000
_cell.length_b   1.000
_cell.length_c   1.000
_cell.angle_alpha   90.00
_cell.angle_beta   90.00
_cell.angle_gamma   90.00
#
_symmetry.space_group_name_H-M   'P 1'
#
loop_
_entity.id
_entity.type
_entity.pdbx_description
1 polymer ?
#
loop_
_entity_poly.entity_id
_entity_poly.type
_entity_poly.pdbx_seq_one_letter_code
_entity_poly.pdbx_strand_id
1 'polypeptide(L)'
;MPRASEPRTKPAAAPLGPARQGSIRDANLALLYRLIIEAPTPLSRAALAATTGMTRATASALADALLAAGLVQEVSPPPATGA
;
A
#
# COMPACT_ATOMS: atom_id res chain seq x y z
N MET A 1 11.46 22.81 -43.84
CA MET A 1 10.42 22.81 -42.80
C MET A 1 9.74 21.45 -42.78
N PRO A 2 10.00 20.61 -41.77
CA PRO A 2 8.86 19.85 -41.23
C PRO A 2 8.90 19.63 -39.70
N ARG A 3 7.68 19.45 -39.19
CA ARG A 3 7.25 18.77 -37.95
C ARG A 3 7.44 19.54 -36.65
N ALA A 4 6.40 20.33 -36.37
CA ALA A 4 6.01 20.76 -35.04
C ALA A 4 6.05 19.58 -34.06
N SER A 5 6.78 19.76 -32.97
CA SER A 5 6.73 18.92 -31.78
C SER A 5 5.33 19.05 -31.18
N GLU A 6 4.48 18.05 -31.34
CA GLU A 6 3.25 17.96 -30.56
C GLU A 6 3.61 17.70 -29.08
N PRO A 7 3.15 18.55 -28.15
CA PRO A 7 3.27 18.24 -26.74
C PRO A 7 2.40 17.01 -26.46
N ARG A 8 3.02 15.92 -26.04
CA ARG A 8 2.30 14.75 -25.52
C ARG A 8 1.63 15.16 -24.23
N THR A 9 0.40 15.66 -24.33
CA THR A 9 -0.47 15.97 -23.19
C THR A 9 -0.69 14.68 -22.42
N LYS A 10 0.03 14.52 -21.30
CA LYS A 10 -0.26 13.47 -20.32
C LYS A 10 -1.71 13.69 -19.88
N PRO A 11 -2.61 12.69 -19.93
CA PRO A 11 -3.93 12.86 -19.34
C PRO A 11 -3.71 13.14 -17.85
N ALA A 12 -4.08 14.35 -17.42
CA ALA A 12 -4.14 14.68 -16.01
C ALA A 12 -5.09 13.67 -15.37
N ALA A 13 -4.56 12.88 -14.42
CA ALA A 13 -5.34 11.87 -13.73
C ALA A 13 -6.59 12.53 -13.14
N ALA A 14 -7.76 12.20 -13.70
CA ALA A 14 -9.02 12.70 -13.17
C ALA A 14 -9.10 12.33 -11.67
N PRO A 15 -9.51 13.26 -10.80
CA PRO A 15 -9.61 12.98 -9.38
C PRO A 15 -10.53 11.77 -9.19
N LEU A 16 -10.00 10.75 -8.51
CA LEU A 16 -10.74 9.55 -8.16
C LEU A 16 -11.90 9.98 -7.26
N GLY A 17 -13.14 9.86 -7.74
CA GLY A 17 -14.32 10.21 -6.94
C GLY A 17 -14.39 9.40 -5.63
N PRO A 18 -15.08 9.91 -4.59
CA PRO A 18 -15.08 9.32 -3.24
C PRO A 18 -15.49 7.84 -3.21
N ALA A 19 -16.50 7.46 -3.98
CA ALA A 19 -16.96 6.08 -4.09
C ALA A 19 -15.87 5.15 -4.67
N ARG A 20 -15.17 5.59 -5.73
CA ARG A 20 -14.07 4.83 -6.32
C ARG A 20 -12.89 4.71 -5.36
N GLN A 21 -12.63 5.74 -4.57
CA GLN A 21 -11.59 5.71 -3.54
C GLN A 21 -11.92 4.70 -2.42
N GLY A 22 -13.18 4.64 -1.99
CA GLY A 22 -13.66 3.61 -1.04
C GLY A 22 -13.38 2.20 -1.55
N SER A 23 -13.80 1.89 -2.78
CA SER A 23 -13.58 0.58 -3.38
C SER A 23 -12.09 0.21 -3.53
N ILE A 24 -11.23 1.19 -3.83
CA ILE A 24 -9.78 0.97 -3.89
C ILE A 24 -9.22 0.69 -2.50
N ARG A 25 -9.68 1.42 -1.49
CA ARG A 25 -9.24 1.21 -0.11
C ARG A 25 -9.61 -0.19 0.38
N ASP A 26 -10.83 -0.66 0.07
CA ASP A 26 -11.30 -1.99 0.43
C ASP A 26 -10.48 -3.09 -0.28
N ALA A 27 -10.23 -2.92 -1.58
CA ALA A 27 -9.38 -3.84 -2.34
C ALA A 27 -7.95 -3.90 -1.78
N ASN A 28 -7.39 -2.74 -1.39
CA ASN A 28 -6.07 -2.66 -0.80
C ASN A 28 -6.02 -3.30 0.60
N LEU A 29 -7.06 -3.13 1.42
CA LEU A 29 -7.18 -3.81 2.72
C LEU A 29 -7.20 -5.32 2.53
N ALA A 30 -8.03 -5.83 1.61
CA ALA A 30 -8.12 -7.25 1.34
C ALA A 30 -6.77 -7.83 0.86
N LEU A 31 -6.07 -7.11 -0.01
CA LEU A 31 -4.75 -7.50 -0.50
C LEU A 31 -3.72 -7.52 0.65
N LEU A 32 -3.63 -6.44 1.44
CA LEU A 32 -2.69 -6.33 2.55
C LEU A 32 -2.95 -7.41 3.60
N TYR A 33 -4.21 -7.65 3.94
CA TYR A 33 -4.61 -8.67 4.90
C TYR A 33 -4.26 -10.08 4.41
N ARG A 34 -4.56 -10.39 3.14
CA ARG A 34 -4.18 -11.67 2.53
C ARG A 34 -2.67 -11.91 2.62
N LEU A 35 -1.88 -10.89 2.28
CA LEU A 35 -0.42 -10.99 2.34
C LEU A 35 0.08 -11.27 3.76
N ILE A 36 -0.53 -10.67 4.78
CA ILE A 36 -0.17 -10.91 6.19
C ILE A 36 -0.48 -12.34 6.62
N ILE A 37 -1.67 -12.87 6.29
CA ILE A 37 -2.08 -14.22 6.71
C ILE A 37 -1.34 -15.34 5.97
N GLU A 38 -0.89 -15.09 4.73
CA GLU A 38 -0.15 -16.05 3.92
C GLU A 38 1.36 -16.03 4.22
N ALA A 39 1.85 -14.99 4.92
CA ALA A 39 3.27 -14.86 5.22
C ALA A 39 3.70 -15.90 6.27
N PRO A 40 4.78 -16.68 6.01
CA PRO A 40 5.28 -17.67 6.97
C PRO A 40 5.94 -17.01 8.19
N THR A 41 6.31 -15.74 8.10
CA THR A 41 6.90 -14.95 9.17
C THR A 41 6.25 -13.57 9.23
N PRO A 42 6.26 -12.90 10.41
CA PRO A 42 5.72 -11.55 10.53
C PRO A 42 6.38 -10.56 9.56
N LEU A 43 5.57 -9.82 8.81
CA LEU A 43 6.02 -8.82 7.85
C LEU A 43 6.11 -7.43 8.48
N SER A 44 7.16 -6.68 8.16
CA SER A 44 7.24 -5.27 8.52
C SER A 44 6.34 -4.42 7.62
N ARG A 45 5.90 -3.25 8.12
CA ARG A 45 5.14 -2.26 7.32
C ARG A 45 5.89 -1.84 6.05
N ALA A 46 7.22 -1.76 6.12
CA ALA A 46 8.07 -1.47 4.98
C ALA A 46 8.08 -2.61 3.95
N ALA A 47 8.12 -3.86 4.39
CA ALA A 47 8.02 -5.03 3.52
C ALA A 47 6.64 -5.07 2.83
N LEU A 48 5.56 -4.83 3.58
CA LEU A 48 4.21 -4.74 3.01
C LEU A 48 4.12 -3.68 1.91
N ALA A 49 4.66 -2.48 2.12
CA ALA A 49 4.69 -1.44 1.10
C ALA A 49 5.45 -1.90 -0.16
N ALA A 50 6.63 -2.51 0.01
CA ALA A 50 7.46 -2.98 -1.09
C ALA A 50 6.79 -4.10 -1.90
N THR A 51 6.21 -5.10 -1.24
CA THR A 51 5.55 -6.23 -1.89
C THR A 51 4.27 -5.84 -2.61
N THR A 52 3.52 -4.87 -2.07
CA THR A 52 2.24 -4.42 -2.65
C THR A 52 2.39 -3.29 -3.67
N GLY A 53 3.58 -2.68 -3.78
CA GLY A 53 3.82 -1.49 -4.60
C GLY A 53 3.16 -0.21 -4.05
N MET A 54 2.65 -0.25 -2.82
CA MET A 54 2.05 0.91 -2.15
C MET A 54 3.11 1.86 -1.60
N THR A 55 2.73 3.12 -1.40
CA THR A 55 3.59 4.03 -0.62
C THR A 55 3.68 3.55 0.83
N ARG A 56 4.78 3.87 1.52
CA ARG A 56 4.93 3.58 2.96
C ARG A 56 3.79 4.17 3.78
N ALA A 57 3.36 5.40 3.48
CA ALA A 57 2.26 6.05 4.17
C ALA A 57 0.93 5.30 3.99
N THR A 58 0.64 4.85 2.76
CA THR A 58 -0.56 4.07 2.45
C THR A 58 -0.54 2.72 3.18
N ALA A 59 0.57 1.98 3.10
CA ALA A 59 0.69 0.68 3.76
C ALA A 59 0.54 0.80 5.28
N SER A 60 1.17 1.81 5.90
CA SER A 60 1.01 2.08 7.34
C SER A 60 -0.44 2.37 7.72
N ALA A 61 -1.11 3.28 7.02
CA ALA A 61 -2.49 3.63 7.34
C ALA A 61 -3.48 2.46 7.20
N LEU A 62 -3.21 1.54 6.26
CA LEU A 62 -4.01 0.32 6.11
C LEU A 62 -3.68 -0.71 7.19
N ALA A 63 -2.40 -0.88 7.55
CA ALA A 63 -2.01 -1.72 8.67
C ALA A 63 -2.63 -1.23 10.00
N ASP A 64 -2.62 0.08 10.25
CA ASP A 64 -3.27 0.69 11.41
C ASP A 64 -4.79 0.42 11.43
N ALA A 65 -5.44 0.45 10.26
CA ALA A 65 -6.86 0.11 10.15
C ALA A 65 -7.14 -1.36 10.48
N LEU A 66 -6.27 -2.29 10.04
CA LEU A 66 -6.40 -3.71 10.39
C LEU A 66 -6.12 -3.97 11.88
N LEU A 67 -5.16 -3.26 12.47
CA LEU A 67 -4.86 -3.31 13.90
C LEU A 67 -6.05 -2.80 14.73
N ALA A 68 -6.62 -1.64 14.35
CA ALA A 68 -7.79 -1.06 15.02
C ALA A 68 -9.02 -1.97 14.91
N ALA A 69 -9.15 -2.74 13.82
CA ALA A 69 -10.20 -3.73 13.64
C ALA A 69 -9.93 -5.06 14.39
N GLY A 70 -8.75 -5.23 14.99
CA GLY A 70 -8.37 -6.47 15.68
C GLY A 70 -8.10 -7.65 14.76
N LEU A 71 -7.91 -7.41 13.45
CA LEU A 71 -7.70 -8.48 12.46
C LEU A 71 -6.25 -8.96 12.40
N VAL A 72 -5.30 -8.11 12.80
CA VAL A 72 -3.87 -8.40 12.84
C VAL A 72 -3.29 -7.87 14.15
N GLN A 73 -2.08 -8.32 14.49
CA GLN A 73 -1.33 -7.82 15.64
C GLN A 73 0.07 -7.43 15.21
N GLU A 74 0.58 -6.34 15.77
CA GLU A 74 1.96 -5.93 15.59
C GLU A 74 2.82 -6.60 16.65
N VAL A 75 3.88 -7.28 16.21
CA VAL A 75 4.82 -7.96 17.10
C VAL A 75 6.05 -7.09 17.29
N SER A 76 6.68 -7.19 18.46
CA SER A 76 7.95 -6.51 18.71
C SER A 76 8.95 -6.91 17.62
N PRO A 77 9.71 -5.94 17.07
CA PRO A 77 10.75 -6.26 16.13
C PRO A 77 11.71 -7.27 16.77
N PRO A 78 12.24 -8.24 16.00
CA PRO A 78 13.29 -9.12 16.49
C PRO A 78 14.41 -8.26 17.08
N PRO A 79 15.05 -8.70 18.18
CA PRO A 79 16.19 -7.97 18.72
C PRO A 79 17.18 -7.70 17.60
N ALA A 80 17.67 -6.46 17.51
CA ALA A 80 18.64 -6.09 16.50
C ALA A 80 19.85 -7.01 16.69
N THR A 81 20.07 -7.94 15.76
CA THR A 81 21.30 -8.73 15.72
C THR A 81 22.40 -7.77 15.32
N GLY A 82 22.98 -7.09 16.31
CA GLY A 82 23.91 -6.00 16.11
C GLY A 82 24.99 -6.01 17.19
N ALA A 83 26.16 -6.51 16.76
CA ALA A 83 27.51 -6.42 17.34
C ALA A 83 27.81 -7.22 18.61
#